data_AF-A0A7J8FEK4-F1
#
_entry.id   AF-A0A7J8FEK4-F1
#
_cell.length_a   1.000
_cell.length_b   1.000
_cell.length_c   1.000
_cell.angle_alpha   90.00
_cell.angle_beta   90.00
_cell.angle_gamma   90.00
#
_symmetry.space_group_name_H-M   'P 1'
#
loop_
_entity.id
_entity.type
_entity.pdbx_description
1 polymer ?
#
loop_
_entity_poly.entity_id
_entity_poly.type
_entity_poly.pdbx_seq_one_letter_code
_entity_poly.pdbx_strand_id
1 'polypeptide(L)' 'MYDSGKVPEEHFSTLLAYLEGLKGQARELTVQKGEALMRELDEAGAGGGDPLLLERTQRIRQVLQLLS' A
#
# COMPACT_ATOMS: atom_id res chain seq x y z
N MET A 1 15.93 6.71 -14.96
CA MET A 1 14.49 6.87 -15.24
C MET A 1 13.73 6.40 -14.01
N TYR A 2 12.75 7.19 -13.56
CA TYR A 2 11.97 6.93 -12.34
C TYR A 2 11.28 5.58 -12.45
N ASP A 3 11.56 4.67 -11.52
CA ASP A 3 10.86 3.40 -11.42
C ASP A 3 9.55 3.64 -10.66
N SER A 4 8.44 3.71 -11.41
CA SER A 4 7.11 3.89 -10.84
C SER A 4 6.69 2.77 -9.88
N GLY A 5 7.42 1.64 -9.86
CA GLY A 5 7.20 0.53 -8.93
C GLY A 5 7.87 0.71 -7.56
N LYS A 6 8.78 1.68 -7.39
CA LYS A 6 9.48 1.92 -6.13
C LYS A 6 9.28 3.34 -5.66
N VAL A 7 8.23 3.56 -4.86
CA VAL A 7 8.17 4.75 -4.00
C VAL A 7 9.33 4.61 -2.99
N PRO A 8 10.32 5.51 -3.00
CA PRO A 8 11.36 5.52 -1.98
C PRO A 8 10.74 5.63 -0.58
N GLU A 9 11.33 4.98 0.41
CA GLU A 9 10.83 5.01 1.79
C GLU A 9 10.64 6.45 2.30
N GLU A 10 11.56 7.35 1.92
CA GLU A 10 11.52 8.79 2.22
C GLU A 10 10.24 9.50 1.71
N HIS A 11 9.60 8.99 0.67
CA HIS A 11 8.38 9.59 0.10
C HIS A 11 7.11 8.92 0.58
N PHE A 12 7.21 7.79 1.28
CA PHE A 12 6.05 7.05 1.74
C PHE A 12 5.24 7.83 2.79
N SER A 13 5.91 8.57 3.69
CA SER A 13 5.25 9.47 4.64
C SER A 13 4.46 10.59 3.94
N THR A 14 5.00 11.13 2.85
CA THR A 14 4.32 12.15 2.04
C THR A 14 3.09 11.57 1.33
N LEU A 15 3.19 10.33 0.83
CA LEU A 15 2.05 9.61 0.28
C LEU A 15 0.95 9.42 1.32
N LEU A 16 1.30 8.99 2.54
CA LEU A 16 0.30 8.82 3.62
C LEU A 16 -0.42 10.13 3.93
N ALA A 17 0.31 11.25 4.05
CA ALA A 17 -0.29 12.56 4.28
C ALA A 17 -1.26 12.98 3.16
N TYR A 18 -0.96 12.63 1.91
CA TYR A 18 -1.86 12.86 0.79
C TYR A 18 -3.12 11.99 0.87
N LEU A 19 -2.98 10.73 1.27
CA LEU A 19 -4.10 9.78 1.39
C LEU A 19 -5.02 10.13 2.56
N GLU A 20 -4.49 10.68 3.65
CA GLU A 20 -5.27 11.14 4.82
C GLU A 20 -6.31 12.20 4.41
N GLY A 21 -6.00 13.02 3.41
CA GLY A 21 -6.91 14.03 2.87
C GLY A 21 -8.08 13.49 2.03
N LEU A 22 -8.07 12.20 1.67
CA LEU A 22 -9.09 11.60 0.81
C LEU A 22 -10.44 11.49 1.52
N LYS A 23 -11.52 11.82 0.80
CA LYS A 23 -12.89 11.76 1.30
C LYS A 23 -13.83 11.12 0.28
N GLY A 24 -14.93 10.58 0.77
CA GLY A 24 -15.97 9.95 -0.05
C GLY A 24 -15.42 8.85 -0.96
N GLN A 25 -15.82 8.88 -2.23
CA GLN A 25 -15.51 7.84 -3.21
C GLN A 25 -14.01 7.60 -3.42
N ALA A 26 -13.16 8.63 -3.30
CA ALA A 26 -11.72 8.47 -3.47
C ALA A 26 -11.09 7.67 -2.31
N ARG A 27 -11.58 7.88 -1.08
CA ARG A 27 -11.18 7.08 0.09
C ARG A 27 -11.63 5.64 -0.09
N GLU A 28 -12.90 5.42 -0.43
CA GLU A 28 -13.48 4.08 -0.62
C GLU A 28 -12.74 3.28 -1.70
N LEU A 29 -12.46 3.90 -2.86
CA LEU A 29 -11.72 3.25 -3.94
C LEU A 29 -10.29 2.89 -3.52
N THR A 30 -9.66 3.74 -2.71
CA THR A 30 -8.31 3.48 -2.20
C THR A 30 -8.29 2.32 -1.21
N VAL A 31 -9.28 2.23 -0.32
CA VAL A 31 -9.46 1.09 0.58
C VAL A 31 -9.65 -0.20 -0.22
N GLN A 32 -10.57 -0.21 -1.19
CA GLN A 32 -10.83 -1.39 -2.03
C GLN A 32 -9.58 -1.87 -2.77
N LYS A 33 -8.80 -0.94 -3.33
CA LYS A 33 -7.52 -1.28 -3.99
C LYS A 33 -6.48 -1.81 -3.01
N GLY A 34 -6.39 -1.23 -1.81
CA GLY A 34 -5.50 -1.71 -0.77
C GLY A 34 -5.85 -3.13 -0.31
N GLU A 35 -7.14 -3.43 -0.12
CA GLU A 35 -7.61 -4.77 0.23
C GLU A 35 -7.34 -5.80 -0.87
N ALA A 36 -7.55 -5.43 -2.14
CA ALA A 36 -7.24 -6.29 -3.28
C ALA A 36 -5.74 -6.61 -3.33
N LEU A 37 -4.88 -5.60 -3.17
CA LEU A 37 -3.43 -5.78 -3.13
C LEU A 37 -2.98 -6.64 -1.95
N MET A 38 -3.63 -6.52 -0.79
CA MET A 38 -3.34 -7.37 0.37
C MET A 38 -3.62 -8.84 0.08
N ARG A 39 -4.76 -9.14 -0.60
CA ARG A 39 -5.10 -10.50 -1.02
C ARG A 39 -4.11 -11.06 -2.04
N GLU A 40 -3.73 -10.27 -3.04
CA GLU A 40 -2.71 -10.67 -4.02
C GLU A 40 -1.36 -10.98 -3.36
N LEU A 41 -0.99 -10.23 -2.32
CA LEU A 41 0.23 -10.46 -1.55
C LEU A 41 0.14 -11.66 -0.62
N ASP A 42 -1.01 -11.93 -0.03
CA ASP A 42 -1.24 -13.15 0.76
C ASP A 42 -1.16 -14.40 -0.13
N GLU A 43 -1.68 -14.32 -1.36
CA GLU A 43 -1.57 -15.38 -2.38
C GLU A 43 -0.13 -15.55 -2.88
N ALA A 44 0.59 -14.45 -3.13
CA ALA A 44 1.99 -14.47 -3.58
C ALA A 44 2.98 -14.86 -2.46
N GLY A 45 2.65 -14.54 -1.20
CA GLY A 45 3.44 -14.79 0.00
C GLY A 45 3.47 -16.25 0.45
N ALA A 46 2.66 -17.12 -0.15
CA ALA A 46 2.69 -18.56 0.07
C ALA A 46 4.01 -19.23 -0.37
N GLY A 47 4.92 -18.52 -1.06
CA GLY A 47 6.13 -19.08 -1.69
C GLY A 47 7.49 -18.58 -1.20
N GLY A 48 7.62 -17.56 -0.34
CA GLY A 48 8.95 -17.14 0.12
C GLY A 48 9.02 -15.77 0.79
N GLY A 49 9.85 -15.68 1.84
CA GLY A 49 10.13 -14.46 2.60
C GLY A 49 10.97 -13.43 1.85
N ASP A 50 10.49 -13.00 0.67
CA ASP A 50 11.08 -11.89 -0.07
C ASP A 50 10.92 -10.59 0.75
N PRO A 51 12.03 -9.92 1.12
CA PRO A 51 11.98 -8.66 1.85
C PRO A 51 11.14 -7.58 1.17
N LEU A 52 11.06 -7.57 -0.17
CA LEU A 52 10.24 -6.62 -0.93
C LEU A 52 8.74 -6.88 -0.78
N LEU A 53 8.33 -8.15 -0.71
CA LEU A 53 6.93 -8.50 -0.47
C LEU A 53 6.54 -8.13 0.97
N LEU A 54 7.41 -8.39 1.94
CA LEU A 54 7.17 -8.01 3.33
C LEU A 54 7.03 -6.49 3.49
N GLU A 55 7.92 -5.72 2.87
CA GLU A 55 7.86 -4.26 2.87
C GLU A 55 6.56 -3.75 2.22
N ARG A 56 6.18 -4.31 1.06
CA ARG A 56 4.96 -3.94 0.35
C ARG A 56 3.71 -4.25 1.18
N THR A 57 3.67 -5.40 1.85
CA THR A 57 2.60 -5.80 2.78
C THR A 57 2.49 -4.83 3.95
N GLN A 58 3.62 -4.43 4.56
CA GLN A 58 3.62 -3.45 5.65
C GLN A 58 3.08 -2.09 5.19
N ARG A 59 3.50 -1.61 4.03
CA ARG A 59 3.05 -0.33 3.48
C ARG A 59 1.55 -0.32 3.18
N ILE A 60 1.03 -1.38 2.56
CA ILE A 60 -0.42 -1.50 2.30
C ILE A 60 -1.21 -1.53 3.60
N ARG A 61 -0.71 -2.24 4.62
CA ARG A 61 -1.34 -2.27 5.94
C ARG A 61 -1.42 -0.88 6.58
N GLN A 62 -0.36 -0.08 6.48
CA GLN A 62 -0.36 1.30 6.98
C GLN A 62 -1.38 2.18 6.25
N VAL A 63 -1.49 2.04 4.93
CA VAL A 63 -2.51 2.76 4.13
C VAL A 63 -3.92 2.37 4.57
N LEU A 64 -4.20 1.07 4.73
CA LEU A 64 -5.52 0.60 5.17
C LEU A 64 -5.85 1.05 6.59
N GLN A 65 -4.88 1.05 7.51
CA GLN A 65 -5.07 1.56 8.87
C GLN A 65 -5.37 3.05 8.92
N LEU A 66 -4.73 3.85 8.06
CA LEU A 66 -5.00 5.28 7.94
C LEU A 66 -6.42 5.57 7.42
N LEU A 67 -6.89 4.73 6.48
CA LEU A 67 -8.17 4.91 5.80
C LEU A 67 -9.33 4.13 6.43
N SER A 68 -9.13 3.45 7.56
CA SER A 68 -10.18 2.79 8.34
C SER A 68 -10.91 3.82 9.21
#